data_AF-A0A3D1H8D6-F1
#
_entry.id   AF-A0A3D1H8D6-F1
#
_cell.length_a   1.000
_cell.length_b   1.000
_cell.length_c   1.000
_cell.angle_alpha   90.00
_cell.angle_beta   90.00
_cell.angle_gamma   90.00
#
_symmetry.space_group_name_H-M   'P 1'
#
loop_
_entity.id
_entity.type
_entity.pdbx_description
1 polymer ?
#
loop_
_entity_poly.entity_id
_entity_poly.type
_entity_poly.pdbx_seq_one_letter_code
_entity_poly.pdbx_strand_id
1 'polypeptide(L)'
;MNYFLKSLFIFSFLILGCQAEEHVYVHSITDISGLPNTAIISYASDFLGVGSTGGIEALANTDDLVSQPLSKGDLIINKVGQGNYTITVKDNNGQTSFTNIPEKYLNLNATLELTRDIFQPYFPAEWEAMNGTKYTSLRIKSKQDEGVFYIKTVYTGTDKEIGKYSEDY
;
A
#
# COMPACT_ATOMS: atom_id res chain seq x y z
N MET A 1 -46.25 55.21 -22.16
CA MET A 1 -46.84 54.14 -21.34
C MET A 1 -45.98 52.90 -21.50
N ASN A 2 -45.28 52.55 -20.41
CA ASN A 2 -44.68 51.26 -20.04
C ASN A 2 -43.57 50.61 -20.90
N TYR A 3 -42.35 50.94 -20.50
CA TYR A 3 -41.21 50.05 -20.18
C TYR A 3 -41.33 48.56 -20.51
N PHE A 4 -40.35 48.01 -21.23
CA PHE A 4 -39.78 46.68 -20.91
C PHE A 4 -38.31 46.62 -21.37
N LEU A 5 -37.42 47.26 -20.61
CA LEU A 5 -36.10 46.68 -20.36
C LEU A 5 -36.33 45.39 -19.57
N LYS A 6 -35.76 44.26 -20.00
CA LYS A 6 -35.39 43.13 -19.13
C LYS A 6 -34.51 42.18 -19.96
N SER A 7 -33.21 42.40 -19.88
CA SER A 7 -32.31 41.64 -19.02
C SER A 7 -31.85 40.35 -19.71
N LEU A 8 -30.68 40.49 -20.32
CA LEU A 8 -29.71 39.45 -20.61
C LEU A 8 -29.62 38.50 -19.39
N PHE A 9 -29.96 37.22 -19.55
CA PHE A 9 -29.65 36.20 -18.54
C PHE A 9 -28.65 35.23 -19.14
N ILE A 10 -27.38 35.54 -18.94
CA ILE A 10 -26.26 34.62 -19.08
C ILE A 10 -26.45 33.57 -17.98
N PHE A 11 -26.93 32.38 -18.35
CA PHE A 11 -26.84 31.20 -17.48
C PHE A 11 -25.43 30.62 -17.62
N SER A 12 -24.48 31.26 -16.95
CA SER A 12 -23.15 30.72 -16.72
C SER A 12 -22.91 30.69 -15.22
N PHE A 13 -22.22 29.65 -14.76
CA PHE A 13 -22.00 29.23 -13.38
C PHE A 13 -23.17 28.51 -12.72
N LEU A 14 -23.05 27.18 -12.66
CA LEU A 14 -22.81 26.47 -11.41
C LEU A 14 -22.56 24.99 -11.76
N ILE A 15 -21.41 24.71 -12.40
CA ILE A 15 -20.78 23.39 -12.23
C ILE A 15 -20.12 23.46 -10.85
N LEU A 16 -20.93 23.33 -9.79
CA LEU A 16 -20.43 22.86 -8.50
C LEU A 16 -20.07 21.38 -8.72
N GLY A 17 -18.94 21.16 -9.38
CA GLY A 17 -18.21 19.92 -9.21
C GLY A 17 -17.84 19.87 -7.75
N CYS A 18 -18.65 19.18 -6.96
CA CYS A 18 -18.22 18.65 -5.68
C CYS A 18 -17.03 17.76 -6.02
N GLN A 19 -15.80 18.29 -5.95
CA GLN A 19 -14.65 17.41 -5.83
C GLN A 19 -14.92 16.63 -4.55
N ALA A 20 -15.21 15.33 -4.71
CA ALA A 20 -15.24 14.43 -3.57
C ALA A 20 -13.93 14.64 -2.82
N GLU A 21 -14.03 14.97 -1.54
CA GLU A 21 -12.86 15.19 -0.69
C GLU A 21 -11.97 13.96 -0.81
N GLU A 22 -10.76 14.13 -1.34
CA GLU A 22 -9.84 13.01 -1.54
C GLU A 22 -9.39 12.55 -0.14
N HIS A 23 -9.86 11.38 0.27
CA HIS A 23 -9.45 10.81 1.55
C HIS A 23 -8.00 10.35 1.43
N VAL A 24 -7.17 10.74 2.38
CA VAL A 24 -5.74 10.42 2.42
C VAL A 24 -5.40 9.73 3.73
N TYR A 25 -4.50 8.76 3.67
CA TYR A 25 -4.00 7.98 4.80
C TYR A 25 -2.48 8.14 4.93
N VAL A 26 -1.98 8.02 6.16
CA VAL A 26 -0.55 8.19 6.48
C VAL A 26 0.04 6.92 7.07
N HIS A 27 0.97 6.32 6.34
CA HIS A 27 1.83 5.23 6.81
C HIS A 27 3.16 5.80 7.30
N SER A 28 3.40 5.82 8.61
CA SER A 28 4.70 6.25 9.16
C SER A 28 5.67 5.09 9.18
N ILE A 29 6.71 5.14 8.35
CA ILE A 29 7.79 4.16 8.31
C ILE A 29 8.67 4.35 9.55
N THR A 30 8.65 3.37 10.45
CA THR A 30 9.30 3.46 11.77
C THR A 30 10.54 2.57 11.88
N ASP A 31 10.55 1.43 11.19
CA ASP A 31 11.68 0.52 11.13
C ASP A 31 11.97 0.07 9.70
N ILE A 32 13.25 0.16 9.32
CA ILE A 32 13.80 -0.29 8.03
C ILE A 32 15.06 -1.14 8.22
N SER A 33 15.24 -1.73 9.40
CA SER A 33 16.46 -2.43 9.79
C SER A 33 16.77 -3.61 8.85
N GLY A 34 18.05 -3.76 8.50
CA GLY A 34 18.52 -4.77 7.53
C GLY A 34 18.36 -4.39 6.06
N LEU A 35 17.68 -3.27 5.73
CA LEU A 35 17.55 -2.77 4.37
C LEU A 35 18.62 -1.69 4.06
N PRO A 36 19.17 -1.67 2.82
CA PRO A 36 20.11 -0.63 2.42
C PRO A 36 19.39 0.71 2.22
N ASN A 37 20.11 1.82 2.41
CA ASN A 37 19.60 3.18 2.19
C ASN A 37 19.29 3.51 0.71
N THR A 38 19.67 2.64 -0.22
CA THR A 38 19.34 2.74 -1.64
C THR A 38 18.04 2.04 -2.01
N ALA A 39 17.37 1.42 -1.04
CA ALA A 39 16.11 0.73 -1.30
C ALA A 39 15.02 1.72 -1.72
N ILE A 40 14.13 1.27 -2.59
CA ILE A 40 12.94 1.98 -3.05
C ILE A 40 11.73 1.17 -2.59
N ILE A 41 10.71 1.86 -2.09
CA ILE A 41 9.42 1.27 -1.77
C ILE A 41 8.39 1.72 -2.79
N SER A 42 7.56 0.79 -3.27
CA SER A 42 6.43 1.11 -4.12
C SER A 42 5.17 0.33 -3.77
N TYR A 43 4.01 0.90 -4.11
CA TYR A 43 2.68 0.35 -3.88
C TYR A 43 1.96 0.30 -5.22
N ALA A 44 1.40 -0.85 -5.60
CA ALA A 44 0.64 -1.01 -6.83
C ALA A 44 -0.59 -1.87 -6.58
N SER A 45 -1.64 -1.70 -7.38
CA SER A 45 -2.80 -2.60 -7.31
C SER A 45 -2.49 -3.94 -7.97
N ASP A 46 -2.99 -5.02 -7.38
CA ASP A 46 -2.95 -6.36 -7.96
C ASP A 46 -4.03 -6.44 -9.04
N PHE A 47 -3.82 -5.80 -10.19
CA PHE A 47 -4.79 -5.83 -11.28
C PHE A 47 -4.78 -7.21 -11.94
N LEU A 48 -5.77 -8.04 -11.58
CA LEU A 48 -6.12 -9.26 -12.28
C LEU A 48 -7.04 -8.88 -13.44
N GLY A 49 -6.56 -9.03 -14.67
CA GLY A 49 -7.39 -8.86 -15.86
C GLY A 49 -7.51 -10.14 -16.65
N VAL A 50 -8.40 -10.14 -17.64
CA VAL A 50 -8.45 -11.24 -18.61
C VAL A 50 -7.35 -10.98 -19.63
N GLY A 51 -6.33 -11.84 -19.64
CA GLY A 51 -5.23 -11.80 -20.60
C GLY A 51 -5.71 -12.06 -22.02
N SER A 52 -4.83 -11.84 -23.00
CA SER A 52 -5.12 -12.04 -24.43
C SER A 52 -5.49 -13.48 -24.79
N THR A 53 -5.26 -14.42 -23.87
CA THR A 53 -5.58 -15.85 -23.95
C THR A 53 -6.96 -16.20 -23.37
N GLY A 54 -7.65 -15.24 -22.75
CA GLY A 54 -8.90 -15.49 -22.02
C GLY A 54 -8.71 -16.02 -20.60
N GLY A 55 -7.47 -16.22 -20.14
CA GLY A 55 -7.15 -16.55 -18.75
C GLY A 55 -7.15 -15.32 -17.84
N ILE A 56 -7.39 -15.49 -16.54
CA ILE A 56 -7.13 -14.41 -15.58
C ILE A 56 -5.62 -14.32 -15.38
N GLU A 57 -5.04 -13.20 -15.81
CA GLU A 57 -3.61 -12.91 -15.76
C GLU A 57 -3.39 -11.64 -14.92
N ALA A 58 -2.29 -11.58 -14.17
CA ALA A 58 -1.83 -10.32 -13.60
C ALA A 58 -1.41 -9.43 -14.77
N LEU A 59 -2.21 -8.41 -15.08
CA LEU A 59 -1.87 -7.48 -16.15
C LEU A 59 -0.80 -6.54 -15.61
N ALA A 60 0.40 -6.63 -16.17
CA ALA A 60 1.44 -5.66 -15.92
C ALA A 60 0.93 -4.27 -16.29
N ASN A 61 1.17 -3.30 -15.40
CA ASN A 61 0.86 -1.88 -15.48
C ASN A 61 -0.48 -1.47 -14.86
N THR A 62 -0.46 -1.33 -13.54
CA THR A 62 -0.98 -0.08 -12.97
C THR A 62 0.21 0.74 -12.54
N ASP A 63 0.24 2.02 -12.91
CA ASP A 63 1.23 2.95 -12.39
C ASP A 63 1.33 2.81 -10.86
N ASP A 64 2.56 2.88 -10.34
CA ASP A 64 2.78 2.86 -8.90
C ASP A 64 1.93 3.96 -8.25
N LEU A 65 1.06 3.57 -7.31
CA LEU A 65 0.28 4.49 -6.47
C LEU A 65 1.22 5.39 -5.66
N VAL A 66 2.36 4.81 -5.28
CA VAL A 66 3.45 5.41 -4.56
C VAL A 66 4.74 4.77 -5.08
N SER A 67 5.77 5.57 -5.33
CA SER A 67 7.13 5.08 -5.59
C SER A 67 8.14 6.10 -5.06
N GLN A 68 8.90 5.75 -4.01
CA GLN A 68 9.86 6.68 -3.39
C GLN A 68 11.04 5.95 -2.73
N PRO A 69 12.16 6.65 -2.47
CA PRO A 69 13.24 6.11 -1.65
C PRO A 69 12.72 5.63 -0.28
N LEU A 70 13.13 4.44 0.13
CA LEU A 70 12.77 3.89 1.43
C LEU A 70 13.54 4.66 2.52
N SER A 71 12.81 5.40 3.33
CA SER A 71 13.34 6.16 4.46
C SER A 71 12.32 6.21 5.59
N LYS A 72 12.78 6.42 6.82
CA LYS A 72 11.88 6.63 7.97
C LYS A 72 11.16 7.96 7.80
N GLY A 73 9.87 7.99 8.14
CA GLY A 73 9.03 9.16 7.97
C GLY A 73 7.65 8.81 7.41
N ASP A 74 6.90 9.83 7.03
CA ASP A 74 5.53 9.64 6.57
C ASP A 74 5.46 9.34 5.09
N LEU A 75 4.68 8.31 4.77
CA LEU A 75 4.26 7.98 3.43
C LEU A 75 2.76 8.31 3.29
N ILE A 76 2.45 9.16 2.34
CA ILE A 76 1.09 9.61 2.05
C ILE A 76 0.47 8.66 1.01
N ILE A 77 -0.69 8.12 1.33
CA ILE A 77 -1.41 7.17 0.48
C ILE A 77 -2.80 7.73 0.23
N ASN A 78 -3.12 8.01 -1.04
CA ASN A 78 -4.48 8.37 -1.42
C ASN A 78 -5.39 7.15 -1.24
N LYS A 79 -6.64 7.36 -0.82
CA LYS A 79 -7.60 6.27 -0.62
C LYS A 79 -7.67 5.40 -1.86
N VAL A 80 -7.42 4.11 -1.65
CA VAL A 80 -7.45 3.11 -2.72
C VAL A 80 -8.81 2.40 -2.76
N GLY A 81 -9.16 1.87 -3.94
CA GLY A 81 -10.40 1.10 -4.14
C GLY A 81 -10.37 -0.27 -3.46
N GLN A 82 -11.50 -0.99 -3.52
CA GLN A 82 -11.56 -2.39 -3.06
C GLN A 82 -10.67 -3.28 -3.91
N GLY A 83 -9.93 -4.19 -3.26
CA GLY A 83 -9.06 -5.13 -3.96
C GLY A 83 -7.80 -5.45 -3.19
N ASN A 84 -6.88 -6.13 -3.87
CA ASN A 84 -5.58 -6.47 -3.34
C ASN A 84 -4.50 -5.58 -3.94
N TYR A 85 -3.43 -5.40 -3.17
CA TYR A 85 -2.31 -4.55 -3.51
C TYR A 85 -0.99 -5.27 -3.24
N THR A 86 0.03 -4.84 -3.97
CA THR A 86 1.41 -5.26 -3.77
C THR A 86 2.20 -4.09 -3.21
N ILE A 87 2.89 -4.34 -2.09
CA ILE A 87 3.98 -3.47 -1.63
C ILE A 87 5.29 -4.11 -2.06
N THR A 88 6.15 -3.35 -2.73
CA THR A 88 7.44 -3.83 -3.22
C THR A 88 8.58 -3.05 -2.56
N VAL A 89 9.64 -3.77 -2.20
CA VAL A 89 10.93 -3.19 -1.82
C VAL A 89 11.97 -3.64 -2.83
N LYS A 90 12.56 -2.69 -3.55
CA LYS A 90 13.59 -2.93 -4.56
C LYS A 90 14.92 -2.35 -4.10
N ASP A 91 15.97 -3.17 -4.15
CA ASP A 91 17.34 -2.74 -3.93
C ASP A 91 18.33 -3.57 -4.76
N ASN A 92 19.62 -3.49 -4.43
CA ASN A 92 20.68 -4.19 -5.17
C ASN A 92 20.60 -5.72 -5.06
N ASN A 93 19.89 -6.27 -4.06
CA ASN A 93 19.65 -7.70 -3.89
C ASN A 93 18.41 -8.19 -4.67
N GLY A 94 17.74 -7.29 -5.41
CA GLY A 94 16.58 -7.61 -6.23
C GLY A 94 15.29 -6.98 -5.71
N GLN A 95 14.18 -7.55 -6.16
CA GLN A 95 12.84 -7.08 -5.84
C GLN A 95 12.17 -8.04 -4.88
N THR A 96 11.74 -7.54 -3.73
CA THR A 96 10.91 -8.30 -2.78
C THR A 96 9.49 -7.76 -2.82
N SER A 97 8.50 -8.60 -3.08
CA SER A 97 7.11 -8.17 -3.29
C SER A 97 6.16 -8.85 -2.30
N PHE A 98 5.40 -8.05 -1.57
CA PHE A 98 4.35 -8.47 -0.65
C PHE A 98 3.00 -8.34 -1.39
N THR A 99 2.58 -9.40 -2.07
CA THR A 99 1.34 -9.43 -2.86
C THR A 99 0.11 -9.75 -2.01
N ASN A 100 -1.09 -9.56 -2.56
CA ASN A 100 -2.35 -9.91 -1.91
C ASN A 100 -2.56 -9.20 -0.55
N ILE A 101 -2.20 -7.93 -0.46
CA ILE A 101 -2.48 -7.09 0.72
C ILE A 101 -3.86 -6.47 0.53
N PRO A 102 -4.83 -6.74 1.42
CA PRO A 102 -6.16 -6.13 1.33
C PRO A 102 -6.11 -4.61 1.42
N GLU A 103 -6.96 -3.93 0.64
CA GLU A 103 -7.05 -2.47 0.57
C GLU A 103 -7.24 -1.81 1.93
N LYS A 104 -7.92 -2.50 2.85
CA LYS A 104 -8.21 -1.97 4.18
C LYS A 104 -6.94 -1.62 4.93
N TYR A 105 -5.82 -2.31 4.72
CA TYR A 105 -4.57 -1.97 5.40
C TYR A 105 -3.80 -0.82 4.74
N LEU A 106 -4.09 -0.50 3.48
CA LEU A 106 -3.59 0.71 2.82
C LEU A 106 -4.44 1.92 3.19
N ASN A 107 -5.73 1.69 3.44
CA ASN A 107 -6.70 2.69 3.88
C ASN A 107 -6.71 2.86 5.42
N LEU A 108 -5.52 2.85 6.06
CA LEU A 108 -5.35 3.07 7.50
C LEU A 108 -4.28 4.12 7.77
N ASN A 109 -4.47 4.89 8.83
CA ASN A 109 -3.37 5.65 9.42
C ASN A 109 -2.54 4.69 10.26
N ALA A 110 -1.38 4.28 9.77
CA ALA A 110 -0.63 3.14 10.30
C ALA A 110 0.84 3.47 10.58
N THR A 111 1.49 2.64 11.38
CA THR A 111 2.94 2.49 11.39
C THR A 111 3.33 1.36 10.45
N LEU A 112 4.39 1.58 9.67
CA LEU A 112 4.98 0.62 8.75
C LEU A 112 6.35 0.19 9.30
N GLU A 113 6.58 -1.11 9.36
CA GLU A 113 7.90 -1.69 9.62
C GLU A 113 8.26 -2.61 8.44
N LEU A 114 9.44 -2.40 7.88
CA LEU A 114 9.99 -3.19 6.78
C LEU A 114 11.38 -3.66 7.18
N THR A 115 11.51 -4.88 7.67
CA THR A 115 12.80 -5.38 8.15
C THR A 115 13.30 -6.55 7.30
N ARG A 116 14.61 -6.71 7.21
CA ARG A 116 15.24 -7.83 6.50
C ARG A 116 16.13 -8.62 7.44
N ASP A 117 15.98 -9.93 7.42
CA ASP A 117 16.78 -10.90 8.17
C ASP A 117 16.79 -10.63 9.70
N ILE A 118 15.71 -10.06 10.23
CA ILE A 118 15.53 -9.72 11.65
C ILE A 118 14.30 -10.43 12.19
N PHE A 119 14.49 -11.28 13.20
CA PHE A 119 13.39 -12.02 13.84
C PHE A 119 12.76 -11.14 14.91
N GLN A 120 11.46 -10.91 14.78
CA GLN A 120 10.73 -9.96 15.61
C GLN A 120 10.04 -10.69 16.77
N PRO A 121 10.02 -10.11 17.98
CA PRO A 121 9.45 -10.76 19.15
C PRO A 121 7.92 -10.92 19.08
N TYR A 122 7.27 -10.23 18.14
CA TYR A 122 5.84 -10.32 17.89
C TYR A 122 5.47 -11.35 16.81
N PHE A 123 6.44 -12.05 16.22
CA PHE A 123 6.13 -13.12 15.27
C PHE A 123 5.48 -14.31 16.00
N PRO A 124 4.54 -15.02 15.34
CA PRO A 124 3.98 -16.25 15.87
C PRO A 124 5.05 -17.31 16.15
N ALA A 125 4.84 -18.13 17.19
CA ALA A 125 5.82 -19.13 17.61
C ALA A 125 6.08 -20.21 16.53
N GLU A 126 5.10 -20.50 15.68
CA GLU A 126 5.26 -21.40 14.55
C GLU A 126 6.24 -20.88 13.48
N TRP A 127 6.61 -19.60 13.52
CA TRP A 127 7.56 -18.99 12.58
C TRP A 127 9.01 -19.08 13.07
N GLU A 128 9.28 -19.59 14.26
CA GLU A 128 10.65 -19.72 14.81
C GLU A 128 11.63 -20.40 13.85
N ALA A 129 11.17 -21.36 13.04
CA ALA A 129 11.99 -22.06 12.05
C ALA A 129 12.55 -21.13 10.93
N MET A 130 11.98 -19.93 10.76
CA MET A 130 12.47 -18.95 9.79
C MET A 130 13.63 -18.11 10.33
N ASN A 131 13.89 -18.14 11.64
CA ASN A 131 14.98 -17.40 12.25
C ASN A 131 16.33 -17.87 11.67
N GLY A 132 17.16 -16.93 11.22
CA GLY A 132 18.41 -17.21 10.51
C GLY A 132 18.29 -17.55 9.03
N THR A 133 17.08 -17.51 8.44
CA THR A 133 16.88 -17.61 6.99
C THR A 133 16.86 -16.22 6.33
N LYS A 134 16.96 -16.17 5.00
CA LYS A 134 16.87 -14.91 4.24
C LYS A 134 15.41 -14.54 3.96
N TYR A 135 14.91 -13.50 4.60
CA TYR A 135 13.55 -13.03 4.42
C TYR A 135 13.42 -11.53 4.64
N THR A 136 12.36 -10.97 4.06
CA THR A 136 11.93 -9.60 4.36
C THR A 136 10.53 -9.68 4.96
N SER A 137 10.30 -8.90 6.01
CA SER A 137 9.01 -8.79 6.69
C SER A 137 8.42 -7.41 6.53
N LEU A 138 7.13 -7.38 6.26
CA LEU A 138 6.28 -6.21 6.24
C LEU A 138 5.34 -6.28 7.44
N ARG A 139 5.24 -5.21 8.21
CA ARG A 139 4.19 -5.01 9.20
C ARG A 139 3.50 -3.67 9.01
N ILE A 140 2.17 -3.68 8.96
CA ILE A 140 1.31 -2.52 8.97
C ILE A 140 0.48 -2.60 10.24
N LYS A 141 0.61 -1.64 11.16
CA LYS A 141 -0.17 -1.60 12.41
C LYS A 141 -0.97 -0.30 12.49
N SER A 142 -2.25 -0.37 12.80
CA SER A 142 -3.09 0.81 13.00
C SER A 142 -2.53 1.70 14.13
N LYS A 143 -2.60 3.03 13.95
CA LYS A 143 -2.28 4.00 15.00
C LYS A 143 -3.42 4.20 15.99
N GLN A 144 -4.64 3.79 15.63
CA GLN A 144 -5.85 3.97 16.42
C GLN A 144 -6.19 2.76 17.28
N ASP A 145 -5.82 1.56 16.83
CA ASP A 145 -6.13 0.30 17.51
C ASP A 145 -4.94 -0.66 17.36
N GLU A 146 -4.30 -0.99 18.48
CA GLU A 146 -3.14 -1.88 18.47
C GLU A 146 -3.51 -3.34 18.11
N GLY A 147 -4.78 -3.71 18.24
CA GLY A 147 -5.31 -5.00 17.82
C GLY A 147 -5.42 -5.14 16.31
N VAL A 148 -5.40 -4.04 15.54
CA VAL A 148 -5.52 -4.08 14.08
C VAL A 148 -4.14 -4.02 13.43
N PHE A 149 -3.71 -5.14 12.85
CA PHE A 149 -2.42 -5.24 12.19
C PHE A 149 -2.40 -6.27 11.05
N TYR A 150 -1.41 -6.12 10.19
CA TYR A 150 -1.06 -7.05 9.13
C TYR A 150 0.44 -7.30 9.15
N ILE A 151 0.85 -8.57 9.17
CA ILE A 151 2.23 -9.01 9.06
C ILE A 151 2.33 -10.00 7.90
N LYS A 152 3.30 -9.79 7.01
CA LYS A 152 3.63 -10.75 5.95
C LYS A 152 5.13 -10.89 5.81
N THR A 153 5.58 -12.12 5.62
CA THR A 153 6.99 -12.48 5.44
C THR A 153 7.15 -13.22 4.11
N VAL A 154 8.19 -12.86 3.37
CA VAL A 154 8.52 -13.47 2.07
C VAL A 154 10.03 -13.71 1.99
N TYR A 155 10.46 -14.66 1.16
CA TYR A 155 11.88 -14.81 0.88
C TYR A 155 12.43 -13.57 0.18
N THR A 156 13.56 -13.03 0.65
CA THR A 156 14.18 -11.83 0.09
C THR A 156 14.48 -12.00 -1.40
N GLY A 157 14.13 -10.98 -2.19
CA GLY A 157 14.33 -10.97 -3.64
C GLY A 157 13.27 -11.77 -4.41
N THR A 158 12.17 -12.13 -3.76
CA THR A 158 11.05 -12.88 -4.36
C THR A 158 9.69 -12.34 -3.90
N ASP A 159 8.61 -12.95 -4.41
CA ASP A 159 7.23 -12.83 -3.93
C ASP A 159 6.75 -14.08 -3.16
N LYS A 160 7.65 -15.05 -2.93
CA LYS A 160 7.30 -16.33 -2.31
C LYS A 160 7.04 -16.15 -0.82
N GLU A 161 5.77 -16.30 -0.44
CA GLU A 161 5.31 -16.21 0.94
C GLU A 161 5.92 -17.30 1.83
N ILE A 162 6.33 -16.87 3.03
CA ILE A 162 6.71 -17.75 4.14
C ILE A 162 5.52 -17.86 5.10
N GLY A 163 4.95 -16.71 5.47
CA GLY A 163 3.78 -16.65 6.33
C GLY A 163 3.11 -15.28 6.35
N LYS A 164 1.86 -15.28 6.79
CA LYS A 164 1.03 -14.10 7.02
C LYS A 164 0.30 -14.25 8.34
N TYR A 165 0.26 -13.18 9.13
CA TYR A 165 -0.51 -13.11 10.36
C TYR A 165 -1.15 -11.73 10.48
N SER A 166 -2.44 -11.69 10.79
CA SER A 166 -3.20 -10.45 10.80
C SER A 166 -4.38 -10.56 11.73
N GLU A 167 -4.74 -9.45 12.36
CA GLU A 167 -5.97 -9.31 13.15
C GLU A 167 -6.78 -8.15 12.58
N ASP A 168 -8.08 -8.37 12.53
CA ASP A 168 -9.05 -7.56 11.79
C ASP A 168 -9.95 -6.76 12.73
N TYR A 169 -10.56 -5.70 12.17
CA TYR A 169 -11.62 -4.90 12.80
C TYR A 169 -12.97 -5.63 12.78
#